data_AF-A0A7N0TG32-F1
#
_entry.id   AF-A0A7N0TG32-F1
#
_cell.length_a   1.000
_cell.length_b   1.000
_cell.length_c   1.000
_cell.angle_alpha   90.00
_cell.angle_beta   90.00
_cell.angle_gamma   90.00
#
_symmetry.space_group_name_H-M   'P 1'
#
loop_
_entity.id
_entity.type
_entity.pdbx_description
1 polymer ?
#
loop_
_entity_poly.entity_id
_entity_poly.type
_entity_poly.pdbx_seq_one_letter_code
_entity_poly.pdbx_strand_id
1 'polypeptide(L)'
;MDPPATDNTEHKPEKIEHVKEDDLRFPCQLFDTEIIHKIAQMFLPGLASACVDNTTGNLFSSPASVAVDIRKEMVGYLTERSETFVAESIILEGDPDGEVSDHPYDIISDMVDDFASSKRNLFSRVSGWLLSETREDKIDDFVQEMEINGFWVIDRRETIAQALLKNVDFKNTFHCAMKFSTPQELAQHVGECSFRSVTCTNESCNANFSASQMEKHDSTCPFKMLPCEQKCSEIIMRREMDRHCITVCPMKLVNCPFYSIGCQSGVPHCQIEQHRSDDLQSHIILILRGIYKEASTENIKVRAEKIEEASSPGRLAEARSVRSLISRVKEIEAKLGKFEMQPSNSASEESLETRDSVPEVPVIAESSTH
;
A
#
# COMPACT_ATOMS: atom_id res chain seq x y z
N MET A 1 89.04 47.36 -17.25
CA MET A 1 89.73 47.47 -15.97
C MET A 1 88.71 47.14 -14.90
N ASP A 2 88.97 46.00 -14.26
CA ASP A 2 88.34 45.30 -13.13
C ASP A 2 86.85 44.88 -13.13
N PRO A 3 86.55 43.61 -12.78
CA PRO A 3 85.20 43.04 -12.71
C PRO A 3 84.60 43.16 -11.29
N PRO A 4 83.28 43.03 -11.10
CA PRO A 4 82.71 42.75 -9.78
C PRO A 4 82.51 41.25 -9.55
N ALA A 5 82.60 40.92 -8.26
CA ALA A 5 82.75 39.60 -7.68
C ALA A 5 81.57 38.64 -7.89
N THR A 6 81.93 37.37 -7.96
CA THR A 6 81.06 36.20 -7.77
C THR A 6 80.47 36.21 -6.36
N ASP A 7 79.14 36.12 -6.24
CA ASP A 7 78.48 35.62 -5.05
C ASP A 7 77.81 34.29 -5.39
N ASN A 8 78.41 33.22 -4.87
CA ASN A 8 77.87 31.87 -4.90
C ASN A 8 76.92 31.74 -3.72
N THR A 9 75.61 31.78 -3.99
CA THR A 9 74.62 31.30 -3.02
C THR A 9 73.77 30.22 -3.67
N GLU A 10 74.23 28.98 -3.52
CA GLU A 10 73.44 27.77 -3.74
C GLU A 10 72.12 27.87 -2.98
N HIS A 11 71.04 28.20 -3.68
CA HIS A 11 69.69 28.01 -3.17
C HIS A 11 69.30 26.56 -3.45
N LYS A 12 69.51 25.75 -2.41
CA LYS A 12 69.01 24.39 -2.22
C LYS A 12 67.54 24.32 -2.67
N PRO A 13 67.15 23.39 -3.56
CA PRO A 13 65.74 23.26 -3.92
C PRO A 13 64.96 22.80 -2.69
N GLU A 14 64.02 23.63 -2.25
CA GLU A 14 63.00 23.22 -1.29
C GLU A 14 62.26 22.02 -1.88
N LYS A 15 62.43 20.89 -1.21
CA LYS A 15 61.74 19.65 -1.49
C LYS A 15 60.27 19.89 -1.15
N ILE A 16 59.47 20.19 -2.16
CA ILE A 16 58.02 20.15 -2.05
C ILE A 16 57.64 18.68 -1.82
N GLU A 17 57.60 18.26 -0.56
CA GLU A 17 56.92 17.05 -0.16
C GLU A 17 55.41 17.35 -0.11
N HIS A 18 54.78 17.46 -1.28
CA HIS A 18 53.35 17.18 -1.39
C HIS A 18 53.20 15.66 -1.53
N VAL A 19 53.37 14.97 -0.40
CA VAL A 19 53.01 13.56 -0.30
C VAL A 19 51.50 13.48 -0.07
N LYS A 20 50.78 13.19 -1.15
CA LYS A 20 49.46 12.53 -1.23
C LYS A 20 48.70 12.34 0.10
N GLU A 21 47.88 13.32 0.49
CA GLU A 21 46.91 13.18 1.59
C GLU A 21 45.51 12.73 1.13
N ASP A 22 45.32 12.42 -0.15
CA ASP A 22 44.02 11.96 -0.70
C ASP A 22 43.83 10.42 -0.69
N ASP A 23 44.86 9.63 -0.33
CA ASP A 23 44.89 8.19 -0.62
C ASP A 23 44.37 7.26 0.51
N LEU A 24 43.86 7.77 1.63
CA LEU A 24 43.35 6.93 2.74
C LEU A 24 42.04 7.44 3.35
N ARG A 25 41.11 7.91 2.53
CA ARG A 25 39.73 8.18 2.99
C ARG A 25 38.93 6.88 2.97
N PHE A 26 38.40 6.49 4.13
CA PHE A 26 37.56 5.30 4.32
C PHE A 26 36.09 5.65 4.03
N PRO A 27 35.49 5.19 2.92
CA PRO A 27 34.10 5.50 2.59
C PRO A 27 33.12 4.65 3.42
N CYS A 28 31.97 5.23 3.76
CA CYS A 28 30.83 4.45 4.22
C CYS A 28 30.32 3.57 3.07
N GLN A 29 29.97 2.32 3.37
CA GLN A 29 29.45 1.34 2.41
C GLN A 29 28.01 0.93 2.75
N LEU A 30 27.27 1.82 3.41
CA LEU A 30 25.88 1.60 3.75
C LEU A 30 24.96 2.18 2.68
N PHE A 31 23.93 1.41 2.36
CA PHE A 31 22.95 1.65 1.30
C PHE A 31 21.54 1.45 1.85
N ASP A 32 20.55 1.97 1.12
CA ASP A 32 19.16 1.61 1.33
C ASP A 32 18.96 0.12 1.02
N THR A 33 18.64 -0.67 2.05
CA THR A 33 18.52 -2.13 1.92
C THR A 33 17.35 -2.54 1.03
N GLU A 34 16.27 -1.77 1.01
CA GLU A 34 15.09 -2.06 0.17
C GLU A 34 15.44 -1.91 -1.31
N ILE A 35 16.16 -0.83 -1.65
CA ILE A 35 16.60 -0.56 -3.03
C ILE A 35 17.62 -1.60 -3.50
N ILE A 36 18.62 -1.93 -2.67
CA ILE A 36 19.60 -2.98 -3.02
C ILE A 36 18.90 -4.31 -3.29
N HIS A 37 17.96 -4.70 -2.43
CA HIS A 37 17.24 -5.96 -2.60
C HIS A 37 16.40 -5.96 -3.88
N LYS A 38 15.69 -4.86 -4.19
CA LYS A 38 14.91 -4.70 -5.42
C LYS A 38 15.79 -4.82 -6.67
N ILE A 39 16.91 -4.09 -6.71
CA ILE A 39 17.88 -4.17 -7.83
C ILE A 39 18.44 -5.59 -7.95
N ALA A 40 18.76 -6.25 -6.85
CA ALA A 40 19.26 -7.62 -6.87
C ALA A 40 18.22 -8.63 -7.41
N GLN A 41 16.93 -8.44 -7.07
CA GLN A 41 15.85 -9.31 -7.55
C GLN A 41 15.68 -9.26 -9.07
N MET A 42 15.70 -8.07 -9.68
CA MET A 42 15.47 -7.88 -11.13
C MET A 42 16.57 -8.47 -12.04
N PHE A 43 17.77 -8.74 -11.52
CA PHE A 43 18.84 -9.33 -12.34
C PHE A 43 18.52 -10.73 -12.86
N LEU A 44 17.78 -11.55 -12.11
CA LEU A 44 17.44 -12.91 -12.55
C LEU A 44 16.47 -12.90 -13.74
N PRO A 45 15.31 -12.21 -13.68
CA PRO A 45 14.43 -12.04 -14.83
C PRO A 45 15.14 -11.42 -16.05
N GLY A 46 15.97 -10.39 -15.85
CA GLY A 46 16.73 -9.76 -16.93
C GLY A 46 17.70 -10.74 -17.61
N LEU A 47 18.43 -11.54 -16.82
CA LEU A 47 19.32 -12.57 -17.33
C LEU A 47 18.55 -13.70 -18.03
N ALA A 48 17.44 -14.15 -17.45
CA ALA A 48 16.60 -15.20 -18.03
C ALA A 48 16.02 -14.76 -19.38
N SER A 49 15.49 -13.53 -19.45
CA SER A 49 15.04 -12.88 -20.68
C SER A 49 16.11 -12.90 -21.76
N ALA A 50 17.35 -12.50 -21.42
CA ALA A 50 18.49 -12.53 -22.34
C ALA A 50 18.83 -13.96 -22.82
N CYS A 51 18.79 -14.95 -21.93
CA CYS A 51 19.10 -16.36 -22.26
C CYS A 51 18.02 -16.99 -23.16
N VAL A 52 16.75 -16.76 -22.84
CA VAL A 52 15.61 -17.25 -23.62
C VAL A 52 15.61 -16.64 -25.01
N ASP A 53 15.76 -15.31 -25.11
CA ASP A 53 15.79 -14.62 -26.39
C ASP A 53 17.03 -14.99 -27.23
N ASN A 54 18.17 -15.25 -26.60
CA ASN A 54 19.39 -15.67 -27.31
C ASN A 54 19.26 -17.07 -27.92
N THR A 55 18.55 -17.97 -27.25
CA THR A 55 18.42 -19.38 -27.65
C THR A 55 17.15 -19.68 -28.46
N THR A 56 16.25 -18.70 -28.58
CA THR A 56 14.99 -18.84 -29.33
C THR A 56 15.24 -19.26 -30.78
N GLY A 57 14.66 -20.38 -31.21
CA GLY A 57 14.83 -20.90 -32.57
C GLY A 57 16.14 -21.65 -32.83
N ASN A 58 17.03 -21.80 -31.83
CA ASN A 58 18.22 -22.63 -31.92
C ASN A 58 17.93 -24.03 -31.33
N LEU A 59 18.11 -25.08 -32.14
CA LEU A 59 17.84 -26.47 -31.76
C LEU A 59 18.91 -27.08 -30.85
N PHE A 60 20.10 -26.48 -30.77
CA PHE A 60 21.26 -27.07 -30.08
C PHE A 60 21.62 -26.36 -28.77
N SER A 61 20.93 -25.28 -28.41
CA SER A 61 21.22 -24.50 -27.20
C SER A 61 19.97 -24.34 -26.35
N SER A 62 20.09 -24.60 -25.05
CA SER A 62 19.08 -24.26 -24.05
C SER A 62 19.47 -22.98 -23.29
N PRO A 63 18.52 -22.27 -22.66
CA PRO A 63 18.83 -21.13 -21.80
C PRO A 63 19.90 -21.45 -20.74
N ALA A 64 19.82 -22.63 -20.11
CA ALA A 64 20.81 -23.11 -19.15
C ALA A 64 22.23 -23.23 -19.74
N SER A 65 22.35 -23.61 -21.02
CA SER A 65 23.65 -23.80 -21.67
C SER A 65 24.43 -22.50 -21.92
N VAL A 66 23.73 -21.36 -21.98
CA VAL A 66 24.34 -20.04 -22.24
C VAL A 66 24.39 -19.14 -20.99
N ALA A 67 23.70 -19.52 -19.91
CA ALA A 67 23.47 -18.66 -18.75
C ALA A 67 24.74 -18.18 -18.06
N VAL A 68 25.79 -19.01 -17.99
CA VAL A 68 27.06 -18.62 -17.34
C VAL A 68 27.74 -17.48 -18.08
N ASP A 69 27.81 -17.57 -19.41
CA ASP A 69 28.47 -16.59 -20.27
C ASP A 69 27.64 -15.31 -20.35
N ILE A 70 26.33 -15.42 -20.57
CA ILE A 70 25.43 -14.25 -20.62
C ILE A 70 25.44 -13.50 -19.30
N ARG A 71 25.46 -14.18 -18.15
CA ARG A 71 25.61 -13.51 -16.84
C ARG A 71 26.90 -12.71 -16.75
N LYS A 72 28.03 -13.27 -17.20
CA LYS A 72 29.32 -12.60 -17.16
C LYS A 72 29.31 -11.35 -18.05
N GLU A 73 28.74 -11.48 -19.24
CA GLU A 73 28.55 -10.36 -20.17
C GLU A 73 27.62 -9.28 -19.58
N MET A 74 26.54 -9.69 -18.92
CA MET A 74 25.58 -8.78 -18.26
C MET A 74 26.26 -7.97 -17.18
N VAL A 75 26.98 -8.61 -16.27
CA VAL A 75 27.70 -7.92 -15.19
C VAL A 75 28.72 -6.94 -15.76
N GLY A 76 29.49 -7.35 -16.76
CA GLY A 76 30.47 -6.47 -17.42
C GLY A 76 29.80 -5.25 -18.06
N TYR A 77 28.74 -5.47 -18.84
CA TYR A 77 27.97 -4.41 -19.48
C TYR A 77 27.39 -3.42 -18.46
N LEU A 78 26.73 -3.92 -17.41
CA LEU A 78 26.09 -3.08 -16.40
C LEU A 78 27.13 -2.26 -15.64
N THR A 79 28.27 -2.85 -15.27
CA THR A 79 29.36 -2.12 -14.60
C THR A 79 29.86 -0.98 -15.48
N GLU A 80 30.26 -1.26 -16.73
CA GLU A 80 30.74 -0.24 -17.66
C GLU A 80 29.70 0.87 -17.88
N ARG A 81 28.45 0.50 -18.14
CA ARG A 81 27.35 1.44 -18.39
C ARG A 81 27.04 2.33 -17.18
N SER A 82 27.12 1.77 -15.98
CA SER A 82 26.90 2.53 -14.74
C SER A 82 28.03 3.51 -14.46
N GLU A 83 29.28 3.16 -14.77
CA GLU A 83 30.45 4.03 -14.57
C GLU A 83 30.43 5.26 -15.49
N THR A 84 29.91 5.12 -16.71
CA THR A 84 29.78 6.25 -17.66
C THR A 84 28.51 7.08 -17.46
N PHE A 85 27.55 6.62 -16.65
CA PHE A 85 26.23 7.23 -16.50
C PHE A 85 26.29 8.73 -16.13
N VAL A 86 27.07 9.09 -15.11
CA VAL A 86 27.17 10.48 -14.63
C VAL A 86 27.76 11.41 -15.70
N ALA A 87 28.71 10.93 -16.50
CA ALA A 87 29.30 11.74 -17.57
C ALA A 87 28.30 12.00 -18.70
N GLU A 88 27.45 11.01 -19.01
CA GLU A 88 26.41 11.12 -20.03
C GLU A 88 25.22 11.96 -19.58
N SER A 89 24.78 11.84 -18.32
CA SER A 89 23.66 12.62 -17.79
C SER A 89 23.94 14.12 -17.75
N ILE A 90 25.18 14.52 -17.43
CA ILE A 90 25.63 15.93 -17.46
C ILE A 90 25.60 16.51 -18.89
N ILE A 91 25.79 15.68 -19.92
CA ILE A 91 25.74 16.11 -21.33
C ILE A 91 24.28 16.30 -21.79
N LEU A 92 23.32 15.58 -21.19
CA LEU A 92 21.92 15.53 -21.60
C LEU A 92 21.01 16.57 -20.91
N GLU A 93 21.47 17.30 -19.89
CA GLU A 93 20.69 18.39 -19.23
C GLU A 93 20.31 19.57 -20.17
N GLY A 94 20.58 19.47 -21.48
CA GLY A 94 20.21 20.45 -22.50
C GLY A 94 18.91 20.17 -23.27
N ASP A 95 18.22 19.05 -23.02
CA ASP A 95 17.00 18.67 -23.76
C ASP A 95 15.72 18.82 -22.88
N PRO A 96 14.78 19.73 -23.20
CA PRO A 96 13.64 20.02 -22.33
C PRO A 96 12.49 18.99 -22.35
N ASP A 97 12.54 17.97 -23.22
CA ASP A 97 11.36 17.17 -23.61
C ASP A 97 11.43 15.67 -23.23
N GLY A 98 12.46 15.24 -22.50
CA GLY A 98 12.63 13.86 -22.03
C GLY A 98 12.53 13.74 -20.51
N GLU A 99 11.41 13.24 -19.99
CA GLU A 99 11.29 12.82 -18.58
C GLU A 99 12.09 11.53 -18.36
N VAL A 100 13.40 11.63 -18.21
CA VAL A 100 14.26 10.50 -17.80
C VAL A 100 14.12 10.36 -16.28
N SER A 101 13.78 9.16 -15.79
CA SER A 101 13.67 8.92 -14.35
C SER A 101 15.03 9.08 -13.66
N ASP A 102 15.07 9.89 -12.62
CA ASP A 102 16.26 10.08 -11.77
C ASP A 102 16.43 8.96 -10.73
N HIS A 103 15.51 7.99 -10.67
CA HIS A 103 15.52 6.97 -9.64
C HIS A 103 16.49 5.82 -10.00
N PRO A 104 17.48 5.48 -9.14
CA PRO A 104 18.50 4.48 -9.45
C PRO A 104 18.01 3.10 -9.88
N TYR A 105 16.88 2.64 -9.31
CA TYR A 105 16.27 1.38 -9.73
C TYR A 105 15.84 1.42 -11.19
N ASP A 106 15.19 2.49 -11.63
CA ASP A 106 14.68 2.63 -13.01
C ASP A 106 15.86 2.70 -13.98
N ILE A 107 16.87 3.51 -13.65
CA ILE A 107 18.11 3.63 -14.42
C ILE A 107 18.77 2.25 -14.62
N ILE A 108 18.93 1.47 -13.56
CA ILE A 108 19.54 0.13 -13.65
C ILE A 108 18.61 -0.84 -14.39
N SER A 109 17.29 -0.71 -14.25
CA SER A 109 16.30 -1.47 -15.02
C SER A 109 16.42 -1.25 -16.51
N ASP A 110 16.50 -0.01 -16.94
CA ASP A 110 16.68 0.33 -18.34
C ASP A 110 17.98 -0.27 -18.89
N MET A 111 19.08 -0.21 -18.12
CA MET A 111 20.34 -0.87 -18.51
C MET A 111 20.20 -2.40 -18.64
N VAL A 112 19.45 -3.04 -17.74
CA VAL A 112 19.18 -4.49 -17.79
C VAL A 112 18.34 -4.84 -19.01
N ASP A 113 17.33 -4.04 -19.34
CA ASP A 113 16.44 -4.24 -20.48
C ASP A 113 17.15 -3.99 -21.82
N ASP A 114 18.01 -2.97 -21.88
CA ASP A 114 18.90 -2.70 -23.01
C ASP A 114 19.85 -3.88 -23.26
N PHE A 115 20.47 -4.40 -22.19
CA PHE A 115 21.31 -5.59 -22.27
C PHE A 115 20.53 -6.79 -22.80
N ALA A 116 19.37 -7.10 -22.22
CA ALA A 116 18.55 -8.23 -22.64
C ALA A 116 18.13 -8.09 -24.11
N SER A 117 17.74 -6.88 -24.52
CA SER A 117 17.40 -6.55 -25.91
C SER A 117 18.58 -6.76 -26.87
N SER A 118 19.81 -6.48 -26.43
CA SER A 118 21.03 -6.69 -27.22
C SER A 118 21.32 -8.18 -27.51
N LYS A 119 20.77 -9.11 -26.71
CA LYS A 119 20.99 -10.56 -26.87
C LYS A 119 19.97 -11.25 -27.77
N ARG A 120 18.99 -10.50 -28.29
CA ARG A 120 17.94 -11.01 -29.19
C ARG A 120 18.52 -11.49 -30.53
N ASN A 121 18.04 -12.64 -31.00
CA ASN A 121 18.34 -13.20 -32.31
C ASN A 121 17.20 -12.91 -33.32
N LEU A 122 17.32 -13.40 -34.57
CA LEU A 122 16.35 -13.11 -35.63
C LEU A 122 14.92 -13.55 -35.29
N PHE A 123 14.75 -14.69 -34.60
CA PHE A 123 13.43 -15.21 -34.23
C PHE A 123 12.86 -14.49 -33.02
N SER A 124 13.71 -14.06 -32.08
CA SER A 124 13.24 -13.33 -30.90
C SER A 124 12.91 -11.86 -31.17
N ARG A 125 13.24 -11.33 -32.36
CA ARG A 125 12.85 -9.98 -32.80
C ARG A 125 11.45 -9.89 -33.42
N VAL A 126 10.76 -11.02 -33.57
CA VAL A 126 9.40 -11.04 -34.11
C VAL A 126 8.44 -10.46 -33.06
N SER A 127 7.67 -9.42 -33.41
CA SER A 127 6.75 -8.76 -32.47
C SER A 127 5.75 -9.71 -31.83
N GLY A 128 5.30 -10.73 -32.56
CA GLY A 128 4.41 -11.77 -32.04
C GLY A 128 5.07 -12.70 -31.01
N TRP A 129 6.41 -12.86 -31.04
CA TRP A 129 7.15 -13.57 -30.01
C TRP A 129 7.34 -12.71 -28.76
N LEU A 130 7.68 -11.44 -28.95
CA LEU A 130 7.94 -10.49 -27.86
C LEU A 130 6.73 -10.29 -26.94
N LEU A 131 5.53 -10.32 -27.50
CA LEU A 131 4.26 -10.18 -26.76
C LEU A 131 3.60 -11.54 -26.46
N SER A 132 4.33 -12.66 -26.62
CA SER A 132 3.73 -13.98 -26.40
C SER A 132 3.77 -14.40 -24.94
N GLU A 133 2.62 -14.86 -24.43
CA GLU A 133 2.52 -15.54 -23.12
C GLU A 133 3.53 -16.71 -23.04
N THR A 134 3.72 -17.43 -24.14
CA THR A 134 4.68 -18.53 -24.22
C THR A 134 6.15 -18.12 -24.01
N ARG A 135 6.49 -16.86 -24.25
CA ARG A 135 7.84 -16.33 -23.97
C ARG A 135 7.95 -16.00 -22.49
N GLU A 136 6.94 -15.36 -21.92
CA GLU A 136 6.87 -15.02 -20.49
C GLU A 136 6.94 -16.29 -19.64
N ASP A 137 6.14 -17.32 -19.96
CA ASP A 137 6.17 -18.63 -19.30
C ASP A 137 7.57 -19.24 -19.29
N LYS A 138 8.29 -19.18 -20.43
CA LYS A 138 9.67 -19.72 -20.51
C LYS A 138 10.67 -18.93 -19.68
N ILE A 139 10.46 -17.63 -19.53
CA ILE A 139 11.31 -16.79 -18.69
C ILE A 139 11.06 -17.17 -17.23
N ASP A 140 9.80 -17.24 -16.82
CA ASP A 140 9.42 -17.57 -15.44
C ASP A 140 9.85 -19.00 -15.05
N ASP A 141 9.64 -19.98 -15.92
CA ASP A 141 10.12 -21.35 -15.74
C ASP A 141 11.64 -21.39 -15.54
N PHE A 142 12.37 -20.60 -16.34
CA PHE A 142 13.83 -20.57 -16.26
C PHE A 142 14.34 -19.80 -15.02
N VAL A 143 13.68 -18.70 -14.62
CA VAL A 143 13.97 -18.01 -13.35
C VAL A 143 13.78 -18.98 -12.19
N GLN A 144 12.68 -19.72 -12.17
CA GLN A 144 12.41 -20.70 -11.12
C GLN A 144 13.48 -21.82 -11.11
N GLU A 145 13.87 -22.33 -12.27
CA GLU A 145 14.98 -23.30 -12.38
C GLU A 145 16.28 -22.74 -11.78
N MET A 146 16.63 -21.49 -12.10
CA MET A 146 17.83 -20.83 -11.59
C MET A 146 17.79 -20.63 -10.07
N GLU A 147 16.63 -20.31 -9.51
CA GLU A 147 16.43 -20.15 -8.07
C GLU A 147 16.53 -21.48 -7.32
N ILE A 148 15.84 -22.53 -7.81
CA ILE A 148 15.90 -23.87 -7.21
C ILE A 148 17.33 -24.41 -7.21
N ASN A 149 18.07 -24.18 -8.30
CA ASN A 149 19.44 -24.65 -8.44
C ASN A 149 20.47 -23.73 -7.78
N GLY A 150 20.06 -22.58 -7.21
CA GLY A 150 20.96 -21.61 -6.61
C GLY A 150 21.99 -21.03 -7.60
N PHE A 151 21.64 -20.92 -8.88
CA PHE A 151 22.55 -20.52 -9.95
C PHE A 151 23.18 -19.14 -9.71
N TRP A 152 22.40 -18.20 -9.17
CA TRP A 152 22.84 -16.86 -8.82
C TRP A 152 22.19 -16.39 -7.52
N VAL A 153 22.78 -16.84 -6.41
CA VAL A 153 22.34 -16.51 -5.05
C VAL A 153 22.23 -15.00 -4.80
N ILE A 154 21.28 -14.61 -3.94
CA ILE A 154 20.91 -13.21 -3.70
C ILE A 154 22.09 -12.37 -3.20
N ASP A 155 22.92 -12.86 -2.27
CA ASP A 155 24.07 -12.11 -1.73
C ASP A 155 25.05 -11.63 -2.82
N ARG A 156 25.25 -12.46 -3.86
CA ARG A 156 26.11 -12.10 -5.00
C ARG A 156 25.45 -11.04 -5.88
N ARG A 157 24.12 -11.11 -6.03
CA ARG A 157 23.34 -10.10 -6.76
C ARG A 157 23.35 -8.77 -6.01
N GLU A 158 23.19 -8.78 -4.70
CA GLU A 158 23.25 -7.59 -3.85
C GLU A 158 24.63 -6.91 -3.91
N THR A 159 25.71 -7.68 -3.96
CA THR A 159 27.07 -7.11 -4.14
C THR A 159 27.19 -6.32 -5.46
N ILE A 160 26.62 -6.84 -6.54
CA ILE A 160 26.62 -6.15 -7.84
C ILE A 160 25.69 -4.94 -7.78
N ALA A 161 24.50 -5.09 -7.20
CA ALA A 161 23.56 -3.99 -7.00
C ALA A 161 24.18 -2.82 -6.23
N GLN A 162 24.98 -3.09 -5.19
CA GLN A 162 25.69 -2.06 -4.43
C GLN A 162 26.70 -1.30 -5.29
N ALA A 163 27.46 -2.01 -6.13
CA ALA A 163 28.42 -1.38 -7.03
C ALA A 163 27.73 -0.49 -8.07
N LEU A 164 26.65 -0.98 -8.70
CA LEU A 164 25.89 -0.21 -9.69
C LEU A 164 25.19 0.99 -9.04
N LEU A 165 24.53 0.79 -7.89
CA LEU A 165 23.81 1.85 -7.19
C LEU A 165 24.74 3.01 -6.84
N LYS A 166 25.95 2.72 -6.36
CA LYS A 166 26.95 3.75 -6.04
C LYS A 166 27.33 4.62 -7.24
N ASN A 167 27.30 4.06 -8.45
CA ASN A 167 27.67 4.77 -9.66
C ASN A 167 26.51 5.64 -10.19
N VAL A 168 25.27 5.18 -10.05
CA VAL A 168 24.10 5.89 -10.60
C VAL A 168 23.41 6.83 -9.60
N ASP A 169 23.57 6.63 -8.28
CA ASP A 169 22.98 7.48 -7.23
C ASP A 169 23.83 8.73 -6.95
N PHE A 170 24.00 9.59 -7.95
CA PHE A 170 24.85 10.79 -7.83
C PHE A 170 24.32 11.81 -6.81
N LYS A 171 23.01 11.77 -6.50
CA LYS A 171 22.37 12.60 -5.46
C LYS A 171 22.56 12.01 -4.06
N ASN A 172 23.08 10.79 -3.93
CA ASN A 172 23.31 10.07 -2.67
C ASN A 172 22.03 9.94 -1.84
N THR A 173 20.90 9.72 -2.51
CA THR A 173 19.58 9.57 -1.85
C THR A 173 19.39 8.17 -1.29
N PHE A 174 20.11 7.18 -1.82
CA PHE A 174 19.99 5.77 -1.47
C PHE A 174 21.31 5.15 -0.99
N HIS A 175 22.39 5.93 -0.91
CA HIS A 175 23.63 5.48 -0.30
C HIS A 175 24.37 6.59 0.46
N CYS A 176 25.22 6.20 1.40
CA CYS A 176 25.98 7.16 2.17
C CYS A 176 27.21 7.67 1.42
N ALA A 177 27.28 8.99 1.21
CA ALA A 177 28.43 9.65 0.57
C ALA A 177 29.62 9.94 1.52
N MET A 178 29.45 9.72 2.83
CA MET A 178 30.43 10.14 3.83
C MET A 178 31.73 9.33 3.72
N LYS A 179 32.86 10.02 3.91
CA LYS A 179 34.20 9.44 3.91
C LYS A 179 34.97 9.96 5.14
N PHE A 180 35.78 9.10 5.74
CA PHE A 180 36.44 9.36 7.02
C PHE A 180 37.95 9.21 6.91
N SER A 181 38.69 9.91 7.76
CA SER A 181 40.16 9.87 7.73
C SER A 181 40.72 8.64 8.44
N THR A 182 39.94 8.06 9.37
CA THR A 182 40.34 6.90 10.14
C THR A 182 39.26 5.80 10.16
N PRO A 183 39.64 4.52 10.31
CA PRO A 183 38.67 3.43 10.49
C PRO A 183 37.79 3.60 11.73
N GLN A 184 38.31 4.25 12.79
CA GLN A 184 37.59 4.48 14.04
C GLN A 184 36.43 5.47 13.84
N GLU A 185 36.65 6.56 13.12
CA GLU A 185 35.60 7.51 12.75
C GLU A 185 34.52 6.86 11.88
N LEU A 186 34.93 6.04 10.90
CA LEU A 186 33.99 5.28 10.08
C LEU A 186 33.14 4.33 10.93
N ALA A 187 33.76 3.60 11.86
CA ALA A 187 33.03 2.67 12.74
C ALA A 187 32.01 3.39 13.64
N GLN A 188 32.35 4.57 14.16
CA GLN A 188 31.40 5.41 14.90
C GLN A 188 30.23 5.85 14.01
N HIS A 189 30.53 6.35 12.81
CA HIS A 189 29.51 6.77 11.85
C HIS A 189 28.56 5.63 11.47
N VAL A 190 29.06 4.40 11.24
CA VAL A 190 28.22 3.24 10.85
C VAL A 190 27.10 3.00 11.88
N GLY A 191 27.35 3.25 13.16
CA GLY A 191 26.34 3.14 14.22
C GLY A 191 25.25 4.22 14.18
N GLU A 192 25.54 5.38 13.59
CA GLU A 192 24.65 6.56 13.52
C GLU A 192 24.05 6.76 12.10
N CYS A 193 24.60 6.09 11.09
CA CYS A 193 24.22 6.25 9.70
C CYS A 193 22.72 5.99 9.50
N SER A 194 22.07 6.82 8.68
CA SER A 194 20.66 6.68 8.31
C SER A 194 20.40 5.40 7.49
N PHE A 195 21.41 4.91 6.79
CA PHE A 195 21.33 3.69 5.99
C PHE A 195 21.68 2.42 6.77
N ARG A 196 22.05 2.53 8.05
CA ARG A 196 22.33 1.35 8.88
C ARG A 196 21.10 0.45 8.95
N SER A 197 21.32 -0.86 8.90
CA SER A 197 20.23 -1.82 9.06
C SER A 197 19.70 -1.79 10.50
N VAL A 198 18.38 -1.73 10.63
CA VAL A 198 17.65 -1.84 11.88
C VAL A 198 16.57 -2.90 11.74
N THR A 199 16.33 -3.64 12.82
CA THR A 199 15.23 -4.61 12.91
C THR A 199 14.02 -3.95 13.54
N CYS A 200 12.82 -4.28 13.07
CA CYS A 200 11.59 -3.83 13.69
C CYS A 200 11.52 -4.22 15.18
N THR A 201 11.04 -3.31 16.01
CA THR A 201 10.87 -3.53 17.46
C THR A 201 9.51 -4.11 17.82
N ASN A 202 8.55 -4.16 16.88
CA ASN A 202 7.25 -4.76 17.12
C ASN A 202 7.38 -6.29 17.28
N GLU A 203 6.73 -6.83 18.30
CA GLU A 203 6.74 -8.25 18.59
C GLU A 203 6.31 -9.08 17.35
N SER A 204 7.07 -10.15 17.06
CA SER A 204 6.86 -11.03 15.89
C SER A 204 7.15 -10.41 14.51
N CYS A 205 7.62 -9.17 14.42
CA CYS A 205 8.11 -8.60 13.17
C CYS A 205 9.61 -8.81 13.01
N ASN A 206 10.02 -9.61 12.02
CA ASN A 206 11.44 -9.85 11.70
C ASN A 206 11.94 -9.00 10.52
N ALA A 207 11.25 -7.90 10.20
CA ALA A 207 11.65 -7.04 9.09
C ALA A 207 12.95 -6.30 9.42
N ASN A 208 13.88 -6.29 8.47
CA ASN A 208 15.11 -5.52 8.50
C ASN A 208 15.06 -4.47 7.40
N PHE A 209 15.39 -3.23 7.72
CA PHE A 209 15.36 -2.09 6.79
C PHE A 209 16.37 -1.03 7.22
N SER A 210 16.61 -0.02 6.39
CA SER A 210 17.48 1.10 6.75
C SER A 210 16.82 1.99 7.81
N ALA A 211 17.60 2.58 8.73
CA ALA A 211 17.06 3.43 9.79
C ALA A 211 16.21 4.60 9.27
N SER A 212 16.52 5.15 8.10
CA SER A 212 15.72 6.16 7.38
C SER A 212 14.30 5.70 7.05
N GLN A 213 14.08 4.39 6.90
CA GLN A 213 12.79 3.79 6.53
C GLN A 213 11.94 3.39 7.73
N MET A 214 12.42 3.62 8.95
CA MET A 214 11.74 3.17 10.17
C MET A 214 10.32 3.73 10.29
N GLU A 215 10.10 5.01 9.99
CA GLU A 215 8.77 5.63 10.06
C GLU A 215 7.82 5.06 9.00
N LYS A 216 8.31 4.87 7.76
CA LYS A 216 7.56 4.24 6.67
C LYS A 216 7.14 2.82 7.06
N HIS A 217 8.07 2.02 7.59
CA HIS A 217 7.76 0.67 8.06
C HIS A 217 6.75 0.70 9.21
N ASP A 218 6.96 1.51 10.24
CA ASP A 218 6.08 1.59 11.40
C ASP A 218 4.63 1.98 11.01
N SER A 219 4.47 2.84 10.01
CA SER A 219 3.17 3.23 9.46
C SER A 219 2.40 2.08 8.80
N THR A 220 3.11 1.05 8.32
CA THR A 220 2.55 -0.09 7.56
C THR A 220 2.78 -1.44 8.23
N CYS A 221 3.47 -1.48 9.38
CA CYS A 221 3.89 -2.71 10.03
C CYS A 221 2.66 -3.56 10.38
N PRO A 222 2.53 -4.79 9.85
CA PRO A 222 1.36 -5.64 10.07
C PRO A 222 1.26 -6.15 11.51
N PHE A 223 2.39 -6.16 12.23
CA PHE A 223 2.50 -6.62 13.62
C PHE A 223 2.33 -5.51 14.65
N LYS A 224 2.21 -4.25 14.21
CA LYS A 224 2.01 -3.13 15.10
C LYS A 224 0.67 -3.27 15.84
N MET A 225 0.72 -3.13 17.16
CA MET A 225 -0.46 -3.12 18.02
C MET A 225 -1.09 -1.73 18.00
N LEU A 226 -2.37 -1.66 17.66
CA LEU A 226 -3.12 -0.41 17.48
C LEU A 226 -4.45 -0.47 18.24
N PRO A 227 -4.95 0.66 18.76
CA PRO A 227 -6.31 0.70 19.30
C PRO A 227 -7.31 0.34 18.20
N CYS A 228 -8.39 -0.35 18.58
CA CYS A 228 -9.44 -0.71 17.64
C CYS A 228 -10.02 0.51 16.90
N GLU A 229 -10.16 0.40 15.58
CA GLU A 229 -10.70 1.46 14.71
C GLU A 229 -12.18 1.77 15.03
N GLN A 230 -12.92 0.78 15.50
CA GLN A 230 -14.29 0.94 16.00
C GLN A 230 -14.35 1.46 17.46
N LYS A 231 -13.20 1.86 18.02
CA LYS A 231 -13.08 2.46 19.36
C LYS A 231 -13.61 1.58 20.50
N CYS A 232 -13.47 0.26 20.37
CA CYS A 232 -13.62 -0.64 21.52
C CYS A 232 -12.38 -0.53 22.44
N SER A 233 -12.39 -1.22 23.57
CA SER A 233 -11.31 -1.19 24.57
C SER A 233 -10.03 -1.94 24.15
N GLU A 234 -10.10 -2.74 23.08
CA GLU A 234 -9.02 -3.66 22.72
C GLU A 234 -7.91 -2.98 21.90
N ILE A 235 -6.68 -3.48 22.11
CA ILE A 235 -5.52 -3.17 21.27
C ILE A 235 -5.29 -4.39 20.39
N ILE A 236 -5.35 -4.19 19.07
CA ILE A 236 -5.36 -5.25 18.07
C ILE A 236 -4.16 -5.08 17.15
N MET A 237 -3.55 -6.19 16.76
CA MET A 237 -2.51 -6.20 15.75
C MET A 237 -3.07 -5.72 14.41
N ARG A 238 -2.38 -4.82 13.70
CA ARG A 238 -2.87 -4.23 12.43
C ARG A 238 -3.44 -5.26 11.46
N ARG A 239 -2.73 -6.37 11.23
CA ARG A 239 -3.18 -7.44 10.31
C ARG A 239 -4.47 -8.15 10.75
N GLU A 240 -4.83 -8.06 12.03
CA GLU A 240 -6.01 -8.70 12.61
C GLU A 240 -7.18 -7.73 12.80
N MET A 241 -6.97 -6.43 12.54
CA MET A 241 -7.95 -5.37 12.78
C MET A 241 -9.26 -5.62 12.04
N ASP A 242 -9.19 -5.88 10.73
CA ASP A 242 -10.38 -6.14 9.91
C ASP A 242 -11.17 -7.34 10.44
N ARG A 243 -10.48 -8.45 10.72
CA ARG A 243 -11.09 -9.65 11.27
C ARG A 243 -11.76 -9.35 12.61
N HIS A 244 -11.10 -8.62 13.51
CA HIS A 244 -11.67 -8.21 14.78
C HIS A 244 -12.95 -7.40 14.58
N CYS A 245 -12.88 -6.31 13.80
CA CYS A 245 -13.99 -5.40 13.51
C CYS A 245 -15.21 -6.10 12.88
N ILE A 246 -15.00 -7.16 12.10
CA ILE A 246 -16.07 -7.89 11.40
C ILE A 246 -16.59 -9.08 12.20
N THR A 247 -15.86 -9.64 13.16
CA THR A 247 -16.26 -10.91 13.80
C THR A 247 -16.60 -10.75 15.27
N VAL A 248 -15.68 -10.21 16.06
CA VAL A 248 -15.73 -10.28 17.52
C VAL A 248 -15.80 -8.92 18.20
N CYS A 249 -15.63 -7.83 17.45
CA CYS A 249 -15.66 -6.49 18.03
C CYS A 249 -17.05 -6.20 18.64
N PRO A 250 -17.14 -5.76 19.91
CA PRO A 250 -18.41 -5.39 20.52
C PRO A 250 -19.06 -4.16 19.86
N MET A 251 -18.26 -3.32 19.21
CA MET A 251 -18.71 -2.12 18.49
C MET A 251 -19.11 -2.41 17.04
N LYS A 252 -18.98 -3.66 16.58
CA LYS A 252 -19.43 -4.05 15.24
C LYS A 252 -20.91 -3.72 15.07
N LEU A 253 -21.26 -3.07 13.96
CA LEU A 253 -22.64 -2.84 13.59
C LEU A 253 -23.32 -4.15 13.17
N VAL A 254 -24.47 -4.41 13.80
CA VAL A 254 -25.36 -5.53 13.47
C VAL A 254 -26.76 -5.00 13.19
N ASN A 255 -27.48 -5.69 12.31
CA ASN A 255 -28.89 -5.38 12.09
C ASN A 255 -29.71 -5.74 13.33
N CYS A 256 -30.67 -4.89 13.67
CA CYS A 256 -31.67 -5.22 14.67
C CYS A 256 -32.34 -6.58 14.37
N PRO A 257 -32.61 -7.44 15.37
CA PRO A 257 -33.37 -8.68 15.16
C PRO A 257 -34.72 -8.48 14.47
N PHE A 258 -35.30 -7.28 14.56
CA PHE A 258 -36.54 -6.87 13.90
C PHE A 258 -36.37 -6.32 12.48
N TYR A 259 -35.17 -6.44 11.89
CA TYR A 259 -34.88 -6.00 10.53
C TYR A 259 -35.82 -6.62 9.48
N SER A 260 -36.14 -7.91 9.64
CA SER A 260 -37.04 -8.62 8.72
C SER A 260 -38.47 -8.09 8.70
N ILE A 261 -38.88 -7.31 9.71
CA ILE A 261 -40.20 -6.67 9.77
C ILE A 261 -40.14 -5.15 9.59
N GLY A 262 -38.99 -4.60 9.23
CA GLY A 262 -38.83 -3.20 8.82
C GLY A 262 -37.98 -2.31 9.74
N CYS A 263 -37.36 -2.84 10.80
CA CYS A 263 -36.43 -2.04 11.62
C CYS A 263 -35.07 -1.92 10.91
N GLN A 264 -34.78 -0.79 10.27
CA GLN A 264 -33.56 -0.58 9.48
C GLN A 264 -32.36 -0.08 10.31
N SER A 265 -32.42 -0.18 11.64
CA SER A 265 -31.34 0.29 12.51
C SER A 265 -30.12 -0.63 12.47
N GLY A 266 -28.96 -0.07 12.12
CA GLY A 266 -27.65 -0.66 12.36
C GLY A 266 -27.14 -0.24 13.73
N VAL A 267 -26.96 -1.20 14.63
CA VAL A 267 -26.68 -0.92 16.05
C VAL A 267 -25.36 -1.60 16.44
N PRO A 268 -24.48 -0.96 17.22
CA PRO A 268 -23.35 -1.65 17.82
C PRO A 268 -23.82 -2.90 18.58
N HIS A 269 -23.15 -4.03 18.38
CA HIS A 269 -23.57 -5.31 18.96
C HIS A 269 -23.77 -5.23 20.48
N CYS A 270 -22.90 -4.51 21.21
CA CYS A 270 -23.02 -4.29 22.65
C CYS A 270 -24.24 -3.46 23.08
N GLN A 271 -24.86 -2.70 22.18
CA GLN A 271 -26.01 -1.82 22.45
C GLN A 271 -27.35 -2.44 22.01
N ILE A 272 -27.35 -3.66 21.49
CA ILE A 272 -28.55 -4.25 20.88
C ILE A 272 -29.72 -4.43 21.86
N GLU A 273 -29.44 -4.79 23.12
CA GLU A 273 -30.49 -4.93 24.14
C GLU A 273 -31.05 -3.58 24.58
N GLN A 274 -30.21 -2.53 24.60
CA GLN A 274 -30.65 -1.18 24.90
C GLN A 274 -31.57 -0.65 23.79
N HIS A 275 -31.15 -0.72 22.51
CA HIS A 275 -32.00 -0.37 21.37
C HIS A 275 -33.34 -1.09 21.40
N ARG A 276 -33.36 -2.39 21.71
CA ARG A 276 -34.61 -3.16 21.79
C ARG A 276 -35.56 -2.70 22.90
N SER A 277 -35.01 -2.15 23.98
CA SER A 277 -35.81 -1.62 25.08
C SER A 277 -36.32 -0.21 24.74
N ASP A 278 -35.46 0.64 24.20
CA ASP A 278 -35.77 2.03 23.87
C ASP A 278 -36.73 2.14 22.66
N ASP A 279 -36.63 1.22 21.69
CA ASP A 279 -37.45 1.19 20.46
C ASP A 279 -38.60 0.15 20.51
N LEU A 280 -38.96 -0.35 21.69
CA LEU A 280 -39.98 -1.40 21.83
C LEU A 280 -41.32 -1.02 21.14
N GLN A 281 -41.78 0.22 21.35
CA GLN A 281 -43.01 0.73 20.73
C GLN A 281 -42.92 0.74 19.20
N SER A 282 -41.80 1.20 18.64
CA SER A 282 -41.54 1.14 17.20
C SER A 282 -41.62 -0.29 16.66
N HIS A 283 -41.06 -1.26 17.40
CA HIS A 283 -41.12 -2.68 17.02
C HIS A 283 -42.55 -3.24 17.07
N ILE A 284 -43.38 -2.82 18.05
CA ILE A 284 -44.81 -3.19 18.11
C ILE A 284 -45.57 -2.61 16.91
N ILE A 285 -45.34 -1.34 16.57
CA ILE A 285 -45.96 -0.69 15.40
C ILE A 285 -45.64 -1.44 14.11
N LEU A 286 -44.38 -1.87 13.93
CA LEU A 286 -43.98 -2.67 12.76
C LEU A 286 -44.74 -4.01 12.68
N ILE A 287 -44.95 -4.67 13.83
CA ILE A 287 -45.76 -5.90 13.89
C ILE A 287 -47.21 -5.60 13.53
N LEU A 288 -47.80 -4.55 14.10
CA LEU A 288 -49.20 -4.18 13.85
C LEU A 288 -49.44 -3.77 12.39
N ARG A 289 -48.50 -3.07 11.74
CA ARG A 289 -48.55 -2.80 10.29
C ARG A 289 -48.60 -4.08 9.46
N GLY A 290 -47.90 -5.13 9.90
CA GLY A 290 -47.98 -6.45 9.26
C GLY A 290 -49.34 -7.14 9.44
N ILE A 291 -50.01 -6.92 10.57
CA ILE A 291 -51.33 -7.50 10.90
C ILE A 291 -52.47 -6.71 10.25
N TYR A 292 -52.44 -5.38 10.33
CA TYR A 292 -53.47 -4.45 9.90
C TYR A 292 -52.99 -3.58 8.73
N LYS A 293 -52.81 -4.19 7.56
CA LYS A 293 -52.22 -3.55 6.38
C LYS A 293 -52.98 -2.31 5.88
N GLU A 294 -54.28 -2.25 6.12
CA GLU A 294 -55.20 -1.20 5.63
C GLU A 294 -55.41 -0.07 6.66
N ALA A 295 -54.86 -0.21 7.88
CA ALA A 295 -55.06 0.78 8.92
C ALA A 295 -54.14 2.00 8.76
N SER A 296 -54.67 3.19 9.07
CA SER A 296 -53.88 4.41 9.10
C SER A 296 -52.75 4.31 10.14
N THR A 297 -51.64 5.02 9.89
CA THR A 297 -50.51 5.03 10.83
C THR A 297 -50.91 5.49 12.23
N GLU A 298 -51.86 6.43 12.34
CA GLU A 298 -52.34 6.93 13.63
C GLU A 298 -53.14 5.88 14.40
N ASN A 299 -54.05 5.17 13.72
CA ASN A 299 -54.80 4.06 14.34
C ASN A 299 -53.84 2.96 14.86
N ILE A 300 -52.75 2.70 14.13
CA ILE A 300 -51.74 1.71 14.55
C ILE A 300 -50.97 2.18 15.79
N LYS A 301 -50.56 3.44 15.85
CA LYS A 301 -49.86 4.00 17.03
C LYS A 301 -50.72 3.93 18.29
N VAL A 302 -51.97 4.39 18.20
CA VAL A 302 -52.93 4.32 19.32
C VAL A 302 -53.15 2.88 19.78
N ARG A 303 -53.15 1.92 18.85
CA ARG A 303 -53.27 0.50 19.20
C ARG A 303 -52.01 -0.04 19.88
N ALA A 304 -50.83 0.38 19.42
CA ALA A 304 -49.55 -0.01 20.01
C ALA A 304 -49.43 0.47 21.47
N GLU A 305 -49.87 1.70 21.76
CA GLU A 305 -49.96 2.24 23.13
C GLU A 305 -50.88 1.38 24.01
N LYS A 306 -52.09 1.06 23.54
CA LYS A 306 -53.03 0.18 24.26
C LYS A 306 -52.47 -1.22 24.54
N ILE A 307 -51.68 -1.78 23.63
CA ILE A 307 -51.02 -3.09 23.82
C ILE A 307 -49.98 -3.01 24.95
N GLU A 308 -49.22 -1.93 25.01
CA GLU A 308 -48.23 -1.74 26.06
C GLU A 308 -48.90 -1.51 27.42
N GLU A 309 -49.95 -0.69 27.49
CA GLU A 309 -50.75 -0.47 28.71
C GLU A 309 -51.43 -1.75 29.23
N ALA A 310 -51.90 -2.61 28.32
CA ALA A 310 -52.53 -3.89 28.68
C ALA A 310 -51.52 -5.01 29.01
N SER A 311 -50.23 -4.79 28.73
CA SER A 311 -49.17 -5.73 29.08
C SER A 311 -48.77 -5.57 30.54
N SER A 312 -48.41 -6.67 31.20
CA SER A 312 -47.67 -6.57 32.45
C SER A 312 -46.31 -5.89 32.21
N PRO A 313 -45.80 -5.08 33.16
CA PRO A 313 -44.53 -4.37 33.03
C PRO A 313 -43.38 -5.30 32.63
N GLY A 314 -42.54 -4.89 31.68
CA GLY A 314 -41.36 -5.64 31.22
C GLY A 314 -41.63 -6.86 30.33
N ARG A 315 -42.85 -7.41 30.31
CA ARG A 315 -43.17 -8.65 29.57
C ARG A 315 -42.90 -8.56 28.07
N LEU A 316 -43.21 -7.42 27.45
CA LEU A 316 -42.96 -7.20 26.02
C LEU A 316 -41.46 -6.98 25.74
N ALA A 317 -40.74 -6.27 26.60
CA ALA A 317 -39.31 -5.99 26.47
C ALA A 317 -38.43 -7.27 26.53
N GLU A 318 -38.87 -8.29 27.27
CA GLU A 318 -38.19 -9.60 27.33
C GLU A 318 -38.16 -10.36 26.00
N ALA A 319 -38.93 -9.94 25.00
CA ALA A 319 -39.02 -10.63 23.73
C ALA A 319 -37.78 -10.42 22.85
N ARG A 320 -36.86 -11.41 22.86
CA ARG A 320 -35.58 -11.34 22.12
C ARG A 320 -35.61 -11.65 20.63
N SER A 321 -36.77 -12.02 20.11
CA SER A 321 -36.92 -12.34 18.70
C SER A 321 -38.26 -11.86 18.17
N VAL A 322 -38.32 -11.64 16.86
CA VAL A 322 -39.53 -11.29 16.12
C VAL A 322 -40.67 -12.24 16.47
N ARG A 323 -40.44 -13.55 16.43
CA ARG A 323 -41.45 -14.57 16.75
C ARG A 323 -41.98 -14.41 18.18
N SER A 324 -41.08 -14.17 19.13
CA SER A 324 -41.42 -14.04 20.54
C SER A 324 -42.25 -12.78 20.82
N LEU A 325 -41.93 -11.66 20.16
CA LEU A 325 -42.70 -10.43 20.31
C LEU A 325 -44.06 -10.54 19.61
N ILE A 326 -44.10 -11.11 18.40
CA ILE A 326 -45.36 -11.36 17.67
C ILE A 326 -46.32 -12.21 18.51
N SER A 327 -45.84 -13.28 19.16
CA SER A 327 -46.69 -14.13 20.01
C SER A 327 -47.30 -13.34 21.15
N ARG A 328 -46.47 -12.57 21.89
CA ARG A 328 -46.93 -11.75 23.02
C ARG A 328 -47.92 -10.67 22.58
N VAL A 329 -47.65 -9.99 21.46
CA VAL A 329 -48.55 -8.98 20.88
C VAL A 329 -49.90 -9.61 20.52
N LYS A 330 -49.90 -10.76 19.84
CA LYS A 330 -51.15 -11.47 19.47
C LYS A 330 -51.98 -11.91 20.68
N GLU A 331 -51.33 -12.37 21.76
CA GLU A 331 -52.03 -12.75 22.99
C GLU A 331 -52.70 -11.56 23.68
N ILE A 332 -52.08 -10.38 23.63
CA ILE A 332 -52.66 -9.15 24.17
C ILE A 332 -53.78 -8.64 23.25
N GLU A 333 -53.56 -8.67 21.93
CA GLU A 333 -54.58 -8.36 20.92
C GLU A 333 -55.86 -9.19 21.11
N ALA A 334 -55.72 -10.50 21.38
CA ALA A 334 -56.86 -11.37 21.64
C ALA A 334 -57.69 -10.96 22.87
N LYS A 335 -57.06 -10.30 23.86
CA LYS A 335 -57.75 -9.77 25.05
C LYS A 335 -58.36 -8.39 24.83
N LEU A 336 -57.75 -7.57 23.97
CA LEU A 336 -58.18 -6.19 23.68
C LEU A 336 -59.38 -6.09 22.72
N GLY A 337 -59.84 -7.20 22.14
CA GLY A 337 -61.01 -7.24 21.27
C GLY A 337 -60.78 -6.63 19.88
N LYS A 338 -61.87 -6.45 19.11
CA LYS A 338 -61.80 -5.98 17.72
C LYS A 338 -61.11 -4.62 17.60
N PHE A 339 -60.25 -4.49 16.60
CA PHE A 339 -59.58 -3.24 16.27
C PHE A 339 -60.55 -2.30 15.55
N GLU A 340 -60.97 -1.23 16.23
CA GLU A 340 -61.83 -0.19 15.67
C GLU A 340 -60.96 0.83 14.92
N MET A 341 -61.11 0.87 13.59
CA MET A 341 -60.42 1.83 12.74
C MET A 341 -61.22 3.15 12.73
N GLN A 342 -60.61 4.26 13.16
CA GLN A 342 -61.21 5.55 12.88
C GLN A 342 -61.13 5.83 11.37
N PRO A 343 -62.21 6.31 10.72
CA PRO A 343 -62.22 6.58 9.29
C PRO A 343 -61.14 7.61 8.95
N SER A 344 -60.35 7.34 7.91
CA SER A 344 -59.47 8.34 7.32
C SER A 344 -60.35 9.41 6.65
N ASN A 345 -60.26 10.66 7.10
CA ASN A 345 -60.82 11.78 6.38
C ASN A 345 -60.06 11.96 5.05
N SER A 346 -60.50 11.26 4.02
CA SER A 346 -60.17 11.56 2.63
C SER A 346 -61.46 11.98 1.92
N ALA A 347 -61.84 13.23 2.09
CA ALA A 347 -62.85 13.89 1.26
C ALA A 347 -62.60 15.40 1.23
N SER A 348 -61.90 15.85 0.19
CA SER A 348 -62.15 17.16 -0.40
C SER A 348 -61.74 17.10 -1.87
N GLU A 349 -62.66 16.63 -2.72
CA GLU A 349 -62.72 17.01 -4.13
C GLU A 349 -63.91 17.94 -4.32
N GLU A 350 -63.64 19.15 -4.81
CA GLU A 350 -64.37 19.94 -5.83
C GLU A 350 -63.85 21.39 -5.72
N SER A 351 -63.54 22.17 -6.75
CA SER A 351 -63.28 21.98 -8.17
C SER A 351 -62.97 23.37 -8.75
N LEU A 352 -62.10 23.44 -9.78
CA LEU A 352 -62.03 24.46 -10.85
C LEU A 352 -61.73 25.93 -10.47
N GLU A 353 -60.55 26.43 -10.88
CA GLU A 353 -60.43 27.27 -12.09
C GLU A 353 -58.95 27.62 -12.38
N THR A 354 -58.56 27.42 -13.64
CA THR A 354 -57.30 27.84 -14.25
C THR A 354 -57.17 29.36 -14.29
N ARG A 355 -56.00 29.91 -13.94
CA ARG A 355 -55.38 31.05 -14.65
C ARG A 355 -53.93 31.27 -14.25
N ASP A 356 -53.13 31.50 -15.29
CA ASP A 356 -51.68 31.73 -15.33
C ASP A 356 -51.14 32.71 -14.28
N SER A 357 -49.91 32.44 -13.81
CA SER A 357 -48.84 33.43 -13.57
C SER A 357 -47.56 32.73 -13.08
N VAL A 358 -46.53 32.68 -13.91
CA VAL A 358 -45.14 32.40 -13.49
C VAL A 358 -44.59 33.66 -12.80
N PRO A 359 -43.85 33.51 -11.69
CA PRO A 359 -42.54 34.17 -11.65
C PRO A 359 -41.43 33.31 -11.01
N GLU A 360 -40.32 33.28 -11.75
CA GLU A 360 -38.90 33.29 -11.37
C GLU A 360 -38.40 32.56 -10.11
N VAL A 361 -37.45 31.64 -10.35
CA VAL A 361 -36.53 31.04 -9.39
C VAL A 361 -35.36 31.99 -9.13
N PRO A 362 -35.00 32.32 -7.87
CA PRO A 362 -33.72 32.94 -7.59
C PRO A 362 -32.62 31.89 -7.46
N VAL A 363 -31.58 32.08 -8.28
CA VAL A 363 -30.28 31.40 -8.20
C VAL A 363 -29.58 31.82 -6.91
N ILE A 364 -29.20 30.85 -6.07
CA ILE A 364 -28.33 31.09 -4.91
C ILE A 364 -26.91 30.76 -5.34
N ALA A 365 -26.04 31.77 -5.21
CA ALA A 365 -24.63 31.74 -5.54
C ALA A 365 -23.81 30.90 -4.55
N GLU A 366 -22.93 30.06 -5.07
CA GLU A 366 -21.81 29.47 -4.32
C GLU A 366 -20.69 30.50 -4.19
N SER A 367 -20.35 30.84 -2.95
CA SER A 367 -19.21 31.66 -2.60
C SER A 367 -17.99 30.76 -2.33
N SER A 368 -17.03 30.77 -3.24
CA SER A 368 -15.67 30.29 -3.00
C SER A 368 -14.93 31.25 -2.06
N THR A 369 -14.30 30.71 -1.03
CA THR A 369 -13.26 31.39 -0.25
C THR A 369 -11.95 30.62 -0.32
N HIS A 370 -10.91 31.40 -0.57
CA HIS A 370 -9.47 31.21 -0.55
C HIS A 370 -8.86 29.97 0.11
#